data_AF-A0A382TBM3-F1
#
_entry.id   AF-A0A382TBM3-F1
#
_cell.length_a   1.000
_cell.length_b   1.000
_cell.length_c   1.000
_cell.angle_alpha   90.00
_cell.angle_beta   90.00
_cell.angle_gamma   90.00
#
_symmetry.space_group_name_H-M   'P 1'
#
loop_
_entity.id
_entity.type
_entity.pdbx_description
1 polymer ?
#
loop_
_entity_poly.entity_id
_entity_poly.type
_entity_poly.pdbx_seq_one_letter_code
_entity_poly.pdbx_strand_id
1 'polypeptide(L)'
;SYGGIYLAMEGPQFSTYAESNLYREWGCDVIGMTNMPEAKLAKEAEMRYCSISMVTDYDCWHPDHENVDINILLKTLNDNVEKSKLFINEFSKFYYQGIDFSNNDTSTILDSSIVTHKDNWDKEVHQNLSNILKRYKDNAS
;
A
#
# COMPACT_ATOMS: atom_id res chain seq x y z
N SER A 1 -18.22 4.13 -6.56
CA SER A 1 -16.78 4.29 -6.86
C SER A 1 -16.15 2.91 -6.97
N TYR A 2 -15.10 2.72 -7.76
CA TYR A 2 -14.36 1.45 -7.84
C TYR A 2 -13.17 1.47 -6.85
N GLY A 3 -13.44 1.72 -5.57
CA GLY A 3 -12.40 1.82 -4.55
C GLY A 3 -12.86 1.19 -3.24
N GLY A 4 -11.90 0.83 -2.39
CA GLY A 4 -12.15 0.29 -1.05
C GLY A 4 -11.14 0.82 -0.04
N ILE A 5 -11.51 0.78 1.24
CA ILE A 5 -10.71 1.20 2.38
C ILE A 5 -9.97 -0.02 2.92
N TYR A 6 -8.65 0.00 2.81
CA TYR A 6 -7.77 -1.02 3.38
C TYR A 6 -7.42 -0.69 4.83
N LEU A 7 -7.70 -1.62 5.73
CA LEU A 7 -7.21 -1.59 7.11
C LEU A 7 -5.91 -2.38 7.22
N ALA A 8 -4.85 -1.70 7.67
CA ALA A 8 -3.61 -2.35 8.07
C ALA A 8 -3.64 -2.66 9.57
N MET A 9 -3.61 -3.94 9.94
CA MET A 9 -3.45 -4.42 11.31
C MET A 9 -2.03 -4.95 11.54
N GLU A 10 -1.59 -5.05 12.78
CA GLU A 10 -0.23 -5.49 13.10
C GLU A 10 0.00 -7.00 12.83
N GLY A 11 -0.96 -7.86 13.17
CA GLY A 11 -0.77 -9.31 13.14
C GLY A 11 0.24 -9.82 14.19
N PRO A 12 0.71 -11.09 14.10
CA PRO A 12 0.41 -12.10 13.08
C PRO A 12 -0.94 -12.83 13.29
N GLN A 13 -1.62 -12.60 14.40
CA GLN A 13 -2.94 -13.19 14.67
C GLN A 13 -4.01 -12.52 13.80
N PHE A 14 -5.01 -13.29 13.39
CA PHE A 14 -6.23 -12.75 12.80
C PHE A 14 -7.02 -11.96 13.84
N SER A 15 -7.88 -11.07 13.34
CA SER A 15 -8.79 -10.28 14.17
C SER A 15 -9.76 -11.18 14.92
N THR A 16 -10.13 -10.76 16.12
CA THR A 16 -11.29 -11.29 16.83
C THR A 16 -12.60 -10.85 16.14
N TYR A 17 -13.70 -11.57 16.40
CA TYR A 17 -15.03 -11.19 15.89
C TYR A 17 -15.43 -9.74 16.23
N ALA A 18 -15.07 -9.29 17.44
CA ALA A 18 -15.33 -7.92 17.88
C ALA A 18 -14.52 -6.89 17.08
N GLU A 19 -13.24 -7.16 16.82
CA GLU A 19 -12.39 -6.31 16.00
C GLU A 19 -12.89 -6.25 14.54
N SER A 20 -13.21 -7.39 13.94
CA SER A 20 -13.76 -7.43 12.57
C SER A 20 -15.05 -6.61 12.44
N ASN A 21 -15.94 -6.64 13.43
CA ASN A 21 -17.14 -5.80 13.43
C ASN A 21 -16.82 -4.31 13.61
N LEU A 22 -15.90 -3.96 14.51
CA LEU A 22 -15.45 -2.58 14.68
C LEU A 22 -14.89 -2.00 13.36
N TYR A 23 -14.07 -2.76 12.65
CA TYR A 23 -13.48 -2.33 11.39
C TYR A 23 -14.52 -2.15 10.28
N ARG A 24 -15.56 -2.99 10.27
CA ARG A 24 -16.70 -2.82 9.36
C ARG A 24 -17.50 -1.57 9.70
N GLU A 25 -17.69 -1.27 11.00
CA GLU A 25 -18.34 -0.02 11.43
C GLU A 25 -17.52 1.23 11.04
N TRP A 26 -16.19 1.12 10.98
CA TRP A 26 -15.31 2.16 10.44
C TRP A 26 -15.39 2.29 8.91
N GLY A 27 -16.12 1.40 8.23
CA GLY A 27 -16.27 1.39 6.78
C GLY A 27 -15.08 0.77 6.05
N CYS A 28 -14.25 -0.03 6.71
CA CYS A 28 -13.17 -0.75 6.04
C CYS A 28 -13.73 -1.88 5.17
N ASP A 29 -13.19 -2.02 3.96
CA ASP A 29 -13.64 -3.00 2.97
C ASP A 29 -12.74 -4.25 2.94
N VAL A 30 -11.44 -4.08 3.19
CA VAL A 30 -10.45 -5.15 3.20
C VAL A 30 -9.46 -4.95 4.34
N ILE A 31 -8.92 -6.06 4.86
CA ILE A 31 -7.94 -6.08 5.93
C ILE A 31 -6.68 -6.82 5.50
N GLY A 32 -5.54 -6.38 6.00
CA GLY A 32 -4.27 -7.11 5.88
C GLY A 32 -3.20 -6.50 6.79
N MET A 33 -1.95 -6.93 6.62
CA MET A 33 -0.87 -6.65 7.58
C MET A 33 0.38 -5.98 6.97
N THR A 34 0.32 -5.55 5.69
CA THR A 34 1.56 -5.22 4.94
C THR A 34 1.57 -3.85 4.26
N ASN A 35 0.43 -3.32 3.80
CA ASN A 35 0.44 -2.07 3.03
C ASN A 35 0.82 -0.83 3.87
N MET A 36 0.89 -0.95 5.20
CA MET A 36 1.45 0.06 6.08
C MET A 36 2.62 -0.55 6.87
N PRO A 37 3.77 0.14 6.99
CA PRO A 37 4.04 1.51 6.56
C PRO A 37 4.42 1.68 5.07
N GLU A 38 4.36 0.63 4.25
CA GLU A 38 4.83 0.62 2.86
C GLU A 38 4.30 1.80 2.01
N ALA A 39 3.00 2.08 2.04
CA ALA A 39 2.40 3.17 1.27
C ALA A 39 2.91 4.56 1.69
N LYS A 40 3.21 4.77 2.98
CA LYS A 40 3.80 6.02 3.48
C LYS A 40 5.24 6.17 3.01
N LEU A 41 6.03 5.12 3.14
CA LEU A 41 7.43 5.11 2.70
C LEU A 41 7.56 5.32 1.20
N ALA A 42 6.68 4.72 0.39
CA ALA A 42 6.65 4.94 -1.05
C ALA A 42 6.39 6.43 -1.38
N LYS A 43 5.48 7.07 -0.65
CA LYS A 43 5.20 8.50 -0.82
C LYS A 43 6.36 9.39 -0.37
N GLU A 44 7.03 9.06 0.73
CA GLU A 44 8.27 9.74 1.17
C GLU A 44 9.42 9.57 0.17
N ALA A 45 9.42 8.47 -0.59
CA ALA A 45 10.34 8.24 -1.70
C ALA A 45 9.88 8.84 -3.05
N GLU A 46 8.80 9.63 -3.06
CA GLU A 46 8.22 10.26 -4.26
C GLU A 46 7.79 9.24 -5.33
N MET A 47 7.49 8.01 -4.89
CA MET A 47 7.03 6.92 -5.73
C MET A 47 5.51 6.86 -5.76
N ARG A 48 4.94 6.71 -6.97
CA ARG A 48 3.51 6.44 -7.13
C ARG A 48 3.22 5.02 -6.66
N TYR A 49 2.32 4.90 -5.70
CA TYR A 49 1.97 3.63 -5.07
C TYR A 49 0.50 3.29 -5.31
N CYS A 50 0.24 2.02 -5.62
CA CYS A 50 -1.11 1.46 -5.71
C CYS A 50 -1.06 0.02 -5.19
N SER A 51 -2.03 -0.36 -4.38
CA SER A 51 -2.18 -1.74 -3.88
C SER A 51 -3.27 -2.47 -4.67
N ILE A 52 -3.01 -3.73 -4.99
CA ILE A 52 -3.99 -4.65 -5.57
C ILE A 52 -4.27 -5.72 -4.51
N SER A 53 -5.32 -5.51 -3.73
CA SER A 53 -5.71 -6.45 -2.67
C SER A 53 -6.55 -7.58 -3.25
N MET A 54 -6.06 -8.81 -3.14
CA MET A 54 -6.79 -10.01 -3.55
C MET A 54 -7.43 -10.65 -2.33
N VAL A 55 -8.76 -10.67 -2.30
CA VAL A 55 -9.53 -11.25 -1.19
C VAL A 55 -9.33 -12.76 -1.16
N THR A 56 -8.92 -13.28 0.00
CA THR A 56 -8.64 -14.70 0.23
C THR A 56 -9.74 -15.38 1.04
N ASP A 57 -10.36 -14.62 1.94
CA ASP A 57 -11.37 -15.07 2.89
C ASP A 57 -12.19 -13.85 3.36
N TYR A 58 -13.17 -14.12 4.22
CA TYR A 58 -14.06 -13.11 4.75
C TYR A 58 -13.67 -12.65 6.16
N ASP A 59 -12.47 -12.95 6.68
CA ASP A 59 -12.10 -12.69 8.08
C ASP A 59 -13.10 -13.33 9.09
N CYS A 60 -12.84 -13.17 10.38
CA CYS A 60 -13.60 -13.84 11.44
C CYS A 60 -15.07 -13.42 11.59
N TRP A 61 -15.56 -12.42 10.83
CA TRP A 61 -16.95 -11.94 10.95
C TRP A 61 -17.98 -12.86 10.28
N HIS A 62 -17.56 -13.66 9.28
CA HIS A 62 -18.51 -14.49 8.56
C HIS A 62 -18.92 -15.71 9.40
N PRO A 63 -20.22 -16.03 9.53
CA PRO A 63 -20.70 -17.16 10.34
C PRO A 63 -20.07 -18.51 9.98
N ASP A 64 -19.68 -18.67 8.71
CA ASP A 64 -19.03 -19.89 8.20
C ASP A 64 -17.49 -19.92 8.41
N HIS A 65 -16.91 -18.92 9.09
CA HIS A 65 -15.45 -18.81 9.26
C HIS A 65 -14.85 -20.00 10.05
N GLU A 66 -15.61 -20.65 10.94
CA GLU A 66 -15.15 -21.86 11.65
C GLU A 66 -14.85 -23.04 10.71
N ASN A 67 -15.32 -22.99 9.46
CA ASN A 67 -15.08 -24.02 8.43
C ASN A 67 -14.07 -23.60 7.36
N VAL A 68 -13.25 -22.56 7.59
CA VAL A 68 -12.19 -22.17 6.64
C VAL A 68 -11.10 -23.25 6.65
N ASP A 69 -11.27 -24.23 5.77
CA ASP A 69 -10.28 -25.24 5.47
C ASP A 69 -9.03 -24.55 4.90
N ILE A 70 -7.88 -24.74 5.55
CA ILE A 70 -6.58 -24.24 5.12
C ILE A 70 -6.31 -24.60 3.65
N ASN A 71 -6.80 -25.75 3.18
CA ASN A 71 -6.67 -26.16 1.79
C ASN A 71 -7.45 -25.26 0.82
N ILE A 72 -8.64 -24.78 1.20
CA ILE A 72 -9.44 -23.84 0.41
C ILE A 72 -8.72 -22.49 0.36
N LEU A 73 -8.20 -22.01 1.49
CA LEU A 73 -7.44 -20.76 1.56
C LEU A 73 -6.17 -20.84 0.68
N LEU A 74 -5.40 -21.93 0.77
CA LEU A 74 -4.21 -22.14 -0.07
C LEU A 74 -4.56 -22.24 -1.55
N LYS A 75 -5.70 -22.86 -1.90
CA LYS A 75 -6.18 -22.90 -3.28
C LYS A 75 -6.54 -21.51 -3.79
N THR A 76 -7.34 -20.75 -3.03
CA THR A 76 -7.72 -19.37 -3.38
C THR A 76 -6.49 -18.48 -3.53
N LEU A 77 -5.49 -18.61 -2.64
CA LEU A 77 -4.20 -17.93 -2.76
C LEU A 77 -3.50 -18.24 -4.08
N ASN A 78 -3.37 -19.52 -4.45
CA ASN A 78 -2.73 -19.91 -5.70
C ASN A 78 -3.49 -19.40 -6.94
N ASP A 79 -4.82 -19.50 -6.94
CA ASP A 79 -5.66 -18.98 -8.03
C ASP A 79 -5.52 -17.45 -8.16
N ASN A 80 -5.38 -16.76 -7.04
CA ASN A 80 -5.14 -15.32 -6.98
C ASN A 80 -3.74 -14.96 -7.53
N VAL A 81 -2.70 -15.76 -7.24
CA VAL A 81 -1.35 -15.53 -7.77
C VAL A 81 -1.34 -15.48 -9.30
N GLU A 82 -1.99 -16.43 -9.97
CA GLU A 82 -2.01 -16.47 -11.44
C GLU A 82 -2.78 -15.28 -12.03
N LYS A 83 -3.91 -14.90 -11.43
CA LYS A 83 -4.67 -13.71 -11.84
C LYS A 83 -3.85 -12.42 -11.66
N SER A 84 -3.10 -12.30 -10.57
CA SER A 84 -2.22 -11.15 -10.32
C SER A 84 -1.11 -11.03 -11.37
N LYS A 85 -0.46 -12.13 -11.71
CA LYS A 85 0.58 -12.14 -12.76
C LYS A 85 0.03 -11.66 -14.10
N LEU A 86 -1.14 -12.17 -14.49
CA LEU A 86 -1.81 -11.75 -15.72
C LEU A 86 -2.20 -10.27 -15.68
N PHE A 87 -2.75 -9.80 -14.57
CA PHE A 87 -3.09 -8.39 -14.39
C PHE A 87 -1.87 -7.49 -14.54
N ILE A 88 -0.77 -7.80 -13.84
CA ILE A 88 0.47 -7.00 -13.92
C ILE A 88 1.02 -6.98 -15.35
N ASN A 89 1.01 -8.13 -16.03
CA ASN A 89 1.46 -8.22 -17.42
C ASN A 89 0.63 -7.34 -18.35
N GLU A 90 -0.70 -7.42 -18.29
CA GLU A 90 -1.57 -6.60 -19.14
C GLU A 90 -1.49 -5.12 -18.76
N PHE A 91 -1.54 -4.78 -17.47
CA PHE A 91 -1.42 -3.42 -16.98
C PHE A 91 -0.13 -2.75 -17.45
N SER A 92 1.00 -3.47 -17.39
CA SER A 92 2.30 -2.92 -17.81
C SER A 92 2.35 -2.51 -19.29
N LYS A 93 1.58 -3.16 -20.16
CA LYS A 93 1.49 -2.83 -21.60
C LYS A 93 0.77 -1.51 -21.84
N PHE A 94 -0.23 -1.20 -21.02
CA PHE A 94 -1.10 -0.04 -21.18
C PHE A 94 -0.77 1.11 -20.22
N TYR A 95 0.07 0.91 -19.21
CA TYR A 95 0.29 1.90 -18.16
C TYR A 95 0.72 3.28 -18.68
N TYR A 96 1.60 3.32 -19.68
CA TYR A 96 2.03 4.59 -20.30
C TYR A 96 1.05 5.13 -21.35
N GLN A 97 0.02 4.36 -21.69
CA GLN A 97 -0.98 4.72 -22.69
C GLN A 97 -2.18 5.34 -21.96
N GLY A 98 -2.23 6.67 -21.92
CA GLY A 98 -3.41 7.41 -21.46
C GLY A 98 -3.42 7.82 -19.98
N ILE A 99 -2.28 7.70 -19.27
CA ILE A 99 -2.14 8.34 -17.96
C ILE A 99 -1.53 9.74 -18.13
N ASP A 100 -2.30 10.75 -17.75
CA ASP A 100 -1.82 12.11 -17.63
C ASP A 100 -1.16 12.31 -16.25
N PHE A 101 0.14 12.52 -16.24
CA PHE A 101 0.92 12.77 -15.02
C PHE A 101 1.01 14.26 -14.65
N SER A 102 0.46 15.17 -15.47
CA SER A 102 0.61 16.62 -15.28
C SER A 102 0.00 17.13 -13.97
N ASN A 103 -1.09 16.50 -13.50
CA ASN A 103 -1.79 16.85 -12.26
C ASN A 103 -1.34 16.01 -11.04
N ASN A 104 -0.21 15.31 -11.11
CA ASN A 104 0.23 14.40 -10.05
C ASN A 104 1.51 14.88 -9.36
N ASP A 105 1.32 15.49 -8.19
CA ASP A 105 2.38 16.07 -7.36
C ASP A 105 3.21 15.04 -6.56
N THR A 106 2.98 13.74 -6.75
CA THR A 106 3.71 12.70 -5.99
C THR A 106 5.21 12.79 -6.23
N SER A 107 5.63 13.13 -7.46
CA SER A 107 7.04 13.29 -7.82
C SER A 107 7.71 14.53 -7.23
N THR A 108 6.97 15.40 -6.55
CA THR A 108 7.48 16.65 -5.94
C THR A 108 7.00 16.83 -4.51
N ILE A 109 6.44 15.80 -3.89
CA ILE A 109 5.75 15.91 -2.59
C ILE A 109 6.70 16.35 -1.47
N LEU A 110 8.00 16.04 -1.57
CA LEU A 110 9.00 16.46 -0.58
C LEU A 110 9.18 17.98 -0.53
N ASP A 111 8.85 18.70 -1.60
CA ASP A 111 8.98 20.17 -1.69
C ASP A 111 8.09 20.89 -0.67
N SER A 112 6.98 20.25 -0.28
CA SER A 112 6.03 20.77 0.72
C SER A 112 6.08 20.03 2.06
N SER A 113 6.73 18.86 2.13
CA SER A 113 6.68 17.98 3.30
C SER A 113 7.89 18.10 4.22
N ILE A 114 9.04 18.56 3.71
CA ILE A 114 10.24 18.74 4.52
C ILE A 114 10.23 20.13 5.16
N VAL A 115 10.12 20.18 6.49
CA VAL A 115 10.08 21.43 7.26
C VAL A 115 11.48 21.84 7.77
N THR A 116 12.37 20.86 7.99
CA THR A 116 13.70 21.12 8.54
C THR A 116 14.58 21.86 7.53
N HIS A 117 15.09 23.03 7.91
CA HIS A 117 16.01 23.80 7.08
C HIS A 117 17.30 23.00 6.80
N LYS A 118 17.81 23.07 5.56
CA LYS A 118 18.97 22.29 5.09
C LYS A 118 20.21 22.45 5.96
N ASP A 119 20.44 23.65 6.48
CA ASP A 119 21.61 23.95 7.34
C ASP A 119 21.59 23.20 8.68
N ASN A 120 20.42 22.71 9.10
CA ASN A 120 20.24 21.98 10.34
C ASN A 120 20.22 20.46 10.14
N TRP A 121 20.53 19.97 8.93
CA TRP A 121 20.49 18.54 8.65
C TRP A 121 21.71 17.84 9.23
N ASP A 122 21.46 16.78 9.98
CA ASP A 122 22.50 15.88 10.45
C ASP A 122 23.18 15.17 9.27
N LYS A 123 24.51 15.08 9.30
CA LYS A 123 25.31 14.54 8.19
C LYS A 123 25.08 13.05 7.97
N GLU A 124 24.88 12.28 9.03
CA GLU A 124 24.65 10.84 8.96
C GLU A 124 23.25 10.56 8.39
N VAL A 125 22.22 11.24 8.91
CA VAL A 125 20.85 11.14 8.39
C VAL A 125 20.79 11.54 6.93
N HIS A 126 21.49 12.62 6.56
CA HIS A 126 21.58 13.07 5.18
C HIS A 126 22.18 12.02 4.24
N GLN A 127 23.25 11.34 4.69
CA GLN A 127 23.91 10.31 3.89
C GLN A 127 23.03 9.09 3.70
N ASN A 128 22.32 8.67 4.74
CA ASN A 128 21.37 7.54 4.70
C ASN A 128 20.19 7.80 3.75
N LEU A 129 19.72 9.05 3.67
CA LEU A 129 18.58 9.43 2.82
C LEU A 129 18.99 9.91 1.42
N SER A 130 20.26 9.80 1.04
CA SER A 130 20.80 10.35 -0.21
C SER A 130 20.07 9.88 -1.48
N ASN A 131 19.60 8.64 -1.53
CA ASN A 131 18.84 8.10 -2.65
C ASN A 131 17.43 8.69 -2.76
N ILE A 132 16.78 8.92 -1.61
CA ILE A 132 15.42 9.47 -1.52
C ILE A 132 15.45 10.97 -1.84
N LEU A 133 16.40 11.70 -1.26
CA LEU A 133 16.47 13.16 -1.37
C LEU A 133 17.12 13.66 -2.67
N LYS A 134 17.52 12.78 -3.59
CA LYS A 134 18.31 13.15 -4.78
C LYS A 134 17.65 14.26 -5.59
N ARG A 135 16.40 14.07 -6.03
CA ARG A 135 15.64 15.08 -6.79
C ARG A 135 15.47 16.39 -6.01
N TYR A 136 15.04 16.28 -4.75
CA TYR A 136 14.83 17.44 -3.87
C TYR A 136 16.11 18.30 -3.74
N LYS A 137 17.29 17.68 -3.71
CA LYS A 137 18.57 18.40 -3.69
C LYS A 137 18.87 19.10 -5.01
N ASP A 138 18.71 18.39 -6.13
CA ASP A 138 19.08 18.88 -7.46
C ASP A 138 18.23 20.10 -7.88
N ASN A 139 16.96 20.17 -7.45
CA ASN A 139 16.05 21.27 -7.79
C ASN A 139 16.09 22.48 -6.84
N ALA A 140 16.73 22.35 -5.68
CA ALA A 140 16.78 23.40 -4.67
C ALA A 140 18.17 24.07 -4.61
N SER A 141 18.82 24.15 -5.78
CA SER A 141 20.09 24.83 -6.07
C SER A 141 19.86 26.03 -6.96
#